data_AF-A0A2T4PRY5-F1
#
_entry.id   AF-A0A2T4PRY5-F1
#
_cell.length_a   1.000
_cell.length_b   1.000
_cell.length_c   1.000
_cell.angle_alpha   90.00
_cell.angle_beta   90.00
_cell.angle_gamma   90.00
#
_symmetry.space_group_name_H-M   'P 1'
#
loop_
_entity.id
_entity.type
_entity.pdbx_description
1 polymer ?
#
loop_
_entity_poly.entity_id
_entity_poly.type
_entity_poly.pdbx_seq_one_letter_code
_entity_poly.pdbx_strand_id
1 'polypeptide(L)' 'MTYINFWKQIFDYKSKSSFKELIISMVMNIVILVLLMALGFIVPMSWENAVVNIYYIVLVLMIFPTVAMIVRVIKNYK' A
#
# COMPACT_ATOMS: atom_id res chain seq x y z
N MET A 1 -13.33 -2.99 -6.43
CA MET A 1 -12.13 -2.18 -6.73
C MET A 1 -10.91 -3.08 -6.66
N THR A 2 -10.17 -3.28 -7.76
CA THR A 2 -8.96 -4.11 -7.77
C THR A 2 -7.80 -3.33 -7.14
N TYR A 3 -6.86 -3.99 -6.45
CA TYR A 3 -5.70 -3.34 -5.83
C TYR A 3 -4.85 -2.51 -6.83
N ILE A 4 -4.79 -2.93 -8.09
CA ILE A 4 -4.16 -2.16 -9.17
C ILE A 4 -4.83 -0.80 -9.39
N ASN A 5 -6.16 -0.73 -9.28
CA ASN A 5 -6.88 0.54 -9.46
C ASN A 5 -6.61 1.49 -8.29
N PHE A 6 -6.27 0.98 -7.11
CA PHE A 6 -5.83 1.80 -5.97
C PHE A 6 -4.51 2.51 -6.28
N TRP A 7 -3.53 1.80 -6.84
CA TRP A 7 -2.27 2.40 -7.29
C TRP A 7 -2.45 3.36 -8.47
N LYS A 8 -3.31 3.02 -9.45
CA LYS A 8 -3.57 3.90 -10.60
C LYS A 8 -4.19 5.24 -10.20
N GLN A 9 -4.86 5.28 -9.06
CA GLN A 9 -5.53 6.48 -8.58
C GLN A 9 -4.70 7.22 -7.52
N ILE A 10 -3.41 6.95 -7.35
CA ILE A 10 -2.55 7.58 -6.33
C ILE A 10 -2.61 9.12 -6.31
N PHE A 11 -2.88 9.78 -7.45
CA PHE A 11 -2.99 11.23 -7.58
C PHE A 11 -4.43 11.74 -7.78
N ASP A 12 -5.43 10.86 -7.73
CA ASP A 12 -6.81 11.28 -7.74
C ASP A 12 -7.24 11.66 -6.32
N TYR A 13 -7.65 12.92 -6.13
CA TYR A 13 -8.17 13.42 -4.85
C TYR A 13 -9.62 13.92 -5.00
N LYS A 14 -10.20 13.75 -6.19
CA LYS A 14 -11.54 14.27 -6.52
C LYS A 14 -12.61 13.21 -6.35
N SER A 15 -12.31 11.95 -6.63
CA SER A 15 -13.25 10.85 -6.49
C SER A 15 -13.65 10.61 -5.03
N LYS A 16 -14.82 10.00 -4.86
CA LYS A 16 -15.33 9.57 -3.56
C LYS A 16 -14.88 8.14 -3.30
N SER A 17 -14.50 7.86 -2.06
CA SER A 17 -14.20 6.50 -1.63
C SER A 17 -14.87 6.21 -0.29
N SER A 18 -15.23 4.95 -0.06
CA SER A 18 -15.89 4.52 1.17
C SER A 18 -14.88 4.07 2.22
N PHE A 19 -15.26 4.14 3.50
CA PHE A 19 -14.42 3.64 4.60
C PHE A 19 -14.08 2.15 4.44
N LYS A 20 -14.99 1.35 3.86
CA LYS A 20 -14.73 -0.07 3.53
C LYS A 20 -13.59 -0.23 2.53
N GLU A 21 -13.52 0.62 1.50
CA GLU A 21 -12.45 0.56 0.50
C GLU A 21 -11.08 0.94 1.08
N LEU A 22 -11.05 1.90 2.02
CA LEU A 22 -9.84 2.23 2.77
C LEU A 22 -9.33 1.03 3.58
N ILE A 23 -10.21 0.35 4.33
CA ILE A 23 -9.84 -0.84 5.10
C ILE A 23 -9.29 -1.95 4.18
N ILE A 24 -10.00 -2.25 3.08
CA ILE A 24 -9.56 -3.28 2.13
C ILE A 24 -8.18 -2.95 1.57
N SER A 25 -7.93 -1.69 1.21
CA SER A 25 -6.63 -1.25 0.73
C SER A 25 -5.52 -1.43 1.79
N MET A 26 -5.78 -1.03 3.03
CA MET A 26 -4.81 -1.19 4.13
C MET A 26 -4.49 -2.67 4.38
N VAL A 27 -5.49 -3.55 4.37
CA VAL A 27 -5.30 -5.00 4.51
C VAL A 27 -4.42 -5.54 3.38
N MET A 28 -4.66 -5.13 2.12
CA MET A 28 -3.83 -5.55 1.00
C MET A 28 -2.39 -5.04 1.09
N ASN A 29 -2.17 -3.81 1.55
CA ASN A 29 -0.82 -3.30 1.82
C ASN A 29 -0.09 -4.15 2.86
N ILE A 30 -0.77 -4.51 3.96
CA ILE A 30 -0.21 -5.38 5.01
C ILE A 30 0.15 -6.74 4.45
N VAL A 31 -0.73 -7.36 3.65
CA VAL A 31 -0.46 -8.66 3.00
C VAL A 31 0.81 -8.60 2.15
N ILE A 32 1.00 -7.54 1.36
CA ILE A 32 2.21 -7.39 0.54
C ILE A 32 3.46 -7.23 1.40
N LEU A 33 3.40 -6.46 2.49
CA LEU A 33 4.53 -6.30 3.41
C LEU A 33 4.89 -7.62 4.09
N VAL A 34 3.91 -8.41 4.49
CA VAL A 34 4.12 -9.75 5.06
C VAL A 34 4.78 -10.69 4.04
N LEU A 35 4.33 -10.66 2.78
CA LEU A 35 4.94 -11.45 1.71
C LEU A 35 6.40 -11.03 1.46
N LEU A 36 6.70 -9.73 1.46
CA LEU A 36 8.08 -9.24 1.30
C LEU A 36 8.98 -9.66 2.46
N MET A 37 8.49 -9.64 3.71
CA MET A 37 9.22 -10.20 4.85
C MET A 37 9.41 -11.71 4.71
N ALA A 38 8.40 -12.45 4.26
CA ALA A 38 8.49 -13.89 4.04
C ALA A 38 9.57 -14.25 3.01
N LEU A 39 9.77 -13.42 1.98
CA LEU A 39 10.87 -13.60 1.02
C LEU A 39 12.25 -13.46 1.68
N GLY A 40 12.36 -12.63 2.71
CA GLY A 40 13.58 -12.47 3.53
C GLY A 40 14.08 -13.78 4.13
N PHE A 41 13.17 -14.72 4.44
CA PHE A 41 13.53 -16.03 5.00
C PHE A 41 14.06 -17.03 3.97
N ILE A 42 13.81 -16.78 2.67
CA ILE A 42 14.14 -17.72 1.59
C ILE A 42 15.42 -17.28 0.86
N VAL A 43 15.70 -15.97 0.84
CA VAL A 43 16.86 -15.43 0.13
C VAL A 43 18.18 -15.74 0.83
N PRO A 44 19.30 -15.83 0.08
CA PRO A 44 20.63 -15.94 0.66
C PRO A 44 20.95 -14.75 1.57
N MET A 45 21.75 -14.97 2.61
CA MET A 45 22.14 -13.92 3.58
C MET A 45 22.82 -12.70 2.92
N SER A 46 23.49 -12.88 1.78
CA SER A 46 24.07 -11.76 1.01
C SER A 46 23.03 -10.82 0.40
N TRP A 47 21.78 -11.25 0.25
CA TRP A 47 20.67 -10.49 -0.34
C TRP A 47 19.73 -9.89 0.72
N GLU A 48 19.94 -10.20 2.00
CA GLU A 48 19.08 -9.74 3.10
C GLU A 48 18.94 -8.21 3.11
N ASN A 49 20.05 -7.48 3.01
CA ASN A 49 20.04 -6.01 2.91
C ASN A 49 19.27 -5.50 1.69
N ALA A 50 19.34 -6.20 0.55
CA ALA A 50 18.60 -5.82 -0.64
C ALA A 50 17.08 -6.01 -0.43
N VAL A 51 16.68 -7.12 0.19
CA VAL A 51 15.27 -7.38 0.51
C VAL A 51 14.73 -6.37 1.51
N VAL A 52 15.49 -6.06 2.56
CA VAL A 52 15.12 -5.03 3.55
C VAL A 52 15.00 -3.64 2.90
N ASN A 53 15.92 -3.27 2.01
CA ASN A 53 15.82 -2.02 1.26
C ASN A 53 14.57 -1.98 0.36
N ILE A 54 14.26 -3.07 -0.34
CA ILE A 54 13.04 -3.18 -1.14
C ILE A 54 11.80 -3.04 -0.24
N TYR A 55 11.78 -3.69 0.92
CA TYR A 55 10.70 -3.57 1.89
C TYR A 55 10.45 -2.12 2.28
N TYR A 56 11.50 -1.37 2.62
CA TYR A 56 11.37 0.04 2.98
C TYR A 56 10.92 0.92 1.81
N ILE A 57 11.41 0.67 0.59
CA ILE A 57 10.96 1.39 -0.62
C ILE A 57 9.46 1.16 -0.84
N VAL A 58 9.01 -0.09 -0.76
CA VAL A 58 7.59 -0.45 -0.94
C VAL A 58 6.74 0.20 0.15
N LEU A 59 7.21 0.19 1.40
CA LEU A 59 6.52 0.82 2.53
C LEU A 59 6.31 2.33 2.27
N VAL A 60 7.36 3.03 1.83
CA VAL A 60 7.26 4.47 1.49
C VAL A 60 6.31 4.70 0.31
N LEU A 61 6.39 3.87 -0.74
CA LEU A 61 5.52 3.99 -1.90
C LEU A 61 4.03 3.79 -1.54
N MET A 62 3.73 2.91 -0.58
CA MET A 62 2.36 2.67 -0.11
C MET A 62 1.76 3.84 0.68
N ILE A 63 2.56 4.76 1.21
CA ILE A 63 2.06 5.94 1.94
C ILE A 63 1.25 6.83 0.99
N PHE A 64 1.74 7.07 -0.23
CA PHE A 64 1.08 7.94 -1.21
C PHE A 64 -0.38 7.56 -1.51
N PRO A 65 -0.69 6.31 -1.92
CA PRO A 65 -2.07 5.95 -2.24
C PRO A 65 -2.94 5.84 -0.97
N THR A 66 -2.35 5.54 0.20
CA THR A 66 -3.06 5.58 1.47
C THR A 66 -3.49 7.00 1.85
N VAL A 67 -2.61 7.99 1.70
CA VAL A 67 -2.96 9.41 1.93
C VAL A 67 -4.06 9.87 0.98
N ALA A 68 -3.95 9.54 -0.31
CA ALA A 68 -4.98 9.87 -1.29
C ALA A 68 -6.35 9.29 -0.89
N MET A 69 -6.41 8.02 -0.46
CA MET A 69 -7.65 7.40 0.01
C MET A 69 -8.21 8.06 1.26
N ILE A 70 -7.37 8.40 2.25
CA ILE A 70 -7.82 9.09 3.46
C ILE A 70 -8.49 10.41 3.09
N VAL A 71 -7.89 11.21 2.21
CA VAL A 71 -8.46 12.47 1.73
C VAL A 71 -9.82 12.26 1.06
N ARG A 72 -9.96 11.23 0.22
CA ARG A 72 -11.24 10.92 -0.45
C ARG A 72 -12.33 10.47 0.50
N VAL A 73 -11.97 9.66 1.50
CA VAL A 73 -12.89 9.21 2.53
C VAL A 73 -13.39 10.42 3.32
N ILE A 74 -12.48 11.26 3.83
CA ILE A 74 -12.85 12.47 4.58
C ILE A 74 -13.78 13.36 3.76
N LYS A 75 -13.48 13.58 2.48
CA LYS A 75 -14.31 14.38 1.57
C LYS A 75 -15.67 13.75 1.26
N ASN A 76 -15.80 12.42 1.34
CA ASN A 76 -17.06 11.74 1.09
C ASN A 76 -18.04 11.88 2.27
N TYR A 77 -17.53 12.11 3.48
CA TYR A 77 -18.31 12.34 4.70
C TYR A 77 -18.50 13.83 5.05
N LYS A 78 -17.98 14.74 4.21
CA LYS A 78 -18.12 16.20 4.34
C LYS A 78 -19.09 16.73 3.29
#